data_AF-A0A1G9IXU3-F1
#
_entry.id   AF-A0A1G9IXU3-F1
#
_cell.length_a   1.000
_cell.length_b   1.000
_cell.length_c   1.000
_cell.angle_alpha   90.00
_cell.angle_beta   90.00
_cell.angle_gamma   90.00
#
_symmetry.space_group_name_H-M   'P 1'
#
loop_
_entity.id
_entity.type
_entity.pdbx_description
1 polymer ?
#
loop_
_entity_poly.entity_id
_entity_poly.type
_entity_poly.pdbx_seq_one_letter_code
_entity_poly.pdbx_strand_id
1 'polypeptide(L)'
;MKIYSAETWTIEELTAQINDAGRRALVVAAADTKQAVLDTFGELLDVPEDYGTDLDALHDSLHDVADAVTDDGEAPVTFIWQVPAALRADRSFAVICETLQDAEGYAGKSLDVIAVCL
;
A
#
# COMPACT_ATOMS: atom_id res chain seq x y z
N MET A 1 5.72 6.84 -5.00
CA MET A 1 5.98 5.44 -4.60
C MET A 1 7.44 5.09 -4.74
N LYS A 2 8.01 4.39 -3.76
CA LYS A 2 9.37 3.82 -3.82
C LYS A 2 9.29 2.32 -4.07
N ILE A 3 10.28 1.76 -4.76
CA ILE A 3 10.39 0.31 -5.02
C ILE A 3 11.77 -0.18 -4.57
N TYR A 4 11.80 -1.16 -3.68
CA TYR A 4 13.00 -1.76 -3.12
C TYR A 4 13.08 -3.26 -3.40
N SER A 5 14.29 -3.82 -3.29
CA SER A 5 14.53 -5.25 -3.28
C SER A 5 14.63 -5.75 -1.84
N ALA A 6 14.06 -6.91 -1.55
CA ALA A 6 14.20 -7.59 -0.25
C ALA A 6 15.67 -7.97 0.07
N GLU A 7 16.55 -8.01 -0.94
CA GLU A 7 18.00 -8.19 -0.74
C GLU A 7 18.68 -6.95 -0.14
N THR A 8 18.04 -5.78 -0.24
CA THR A 8 18.58 -4.50 0.26
C THR A 8 17.94 -4.07 1.56
N TRP A 9 16.63 -4.30 1.72
CA TRP A 9 15.87 -3.88 2.88
C TRP A 9 14.91 -4.99 3.31
N THR A 10 15.02 -5.41 4.57
CA THR A 10 14.01 -6.30 5.15
C THR A 10 12.75 -5.52 5.54
N ILE A 11 11.61 -6.22 5.61
CA ILE A 11 10.35 -5.62 6.07
C ILE A 11 10.50 -5.08 7.50
N GLU A 12 11.20 -5.80 8.37
CA GLU A 12 11.44 -5.40 9.76
C GLU A 12 12.23 -4.09 9.85
N GLU A 13 13.31 -3.94 9.07
CA GLU A 13 14.11 -2.71 9.03
C GLU A 13 13.33 -1.51 8.48
N LEU A 14 12.48 -1.73 7.48
CA LEU A 14 11.62 -0.68 6.93
C LEU A 14 10.56 -0.27 7.95
N THR A 15 9.89 -1.23 8.59
CA THR A 15 8.90 -0.98 9.64
C THR A 15 9.52 -0.17 10.79
N ALA A 16 10.71 -0.56 11.26
CA ALA A 16 11.42 0.16 12.32
C ALA A 16 11.71 1.62 11.93
N GLN A 17 12.26 1.84 10.73
CA GLN A 17 12.55 3.20 10.24
C GLN A 17 11.30 4.07 10.06
N ILE A 18 10.20 3.49 9.56
CA ILE A 18 8.93 4.21 9.40
C ILE A 18 8.38 4.62 10.77
N ASN A 19 8.40 3.70 11.74
CA ASN A 19 7.96 3.98 13.11
C ASN A 19 8.84 5.04 13.79
N ASP A 20 10.17 4.95 13.64
CA ASP A 20 11.11 5.95 14.17
C ASP A 20 10.91 7.35 13.53
N ALA A 21 10.40 7.40 12.30
CA ALA A 21 10.00 8.63 11.63
C ALA A 21 8.63 9.17 12.10
N GLY A 22 7.98 8.52 13.08
CA GLY A 22 6.68 8.91 13.61
C GLY A 22 5.49 8.58 12.72
N ARG A 23 5.67 7.65 11.77
CA ARG A 23 4.63 7.17 10.86
C ARG A 23 4.15 5.78 11.28
N ARG A 24 2.94 5.40 10.89
CA ARG A 24 2.42 4.03 11.06
C ARG A 24 2.84 3.17 9.88
N ALA A 25 3.56 2.09 10.14
CA ALA A 25 3.87 1.10 9.12
C ALA A 25 2.75 0.05 9.01
N LEU A 26 2.14 -0.10 7.84
CA LEU A 26 1.17 -1.15 7.54
C LEU A 26 1.75 -2.09 6.48
N VAL A 27 1.86 -3.38 6.79
CA VAL A 27 2.43 -4.37 5.87
C VAL A 27 1.32 -5.06 5.10
N VAL A 28 1.35 -4.95 3.77
CA VAL A 28 0.47 -5.68 2.87
C VAL A 28 1.14 -7.01 2.53
N ALA A 29 0.45 -8.12 2.79
CA ALA A 29 0.97 -9.45 2.55
C ALA A 29 1.23 -9.70 1.05
N ALA A 30 2.15 -10.60 0.76
CA ALA A 30 2.51 -10.94 -0.60
C ALA A 30 1.38 -11.74 -1.27
N ALA A 31 1.00 -11.33 -2.48
CA ALA A 31 -0.05 -11.97 -3.26
C ALA A 31 0.34 -12.05 -4.74
N ASP A 32 0.04 -13.19 -5.37
CA ASP A 32 0.59 -13.54 -6.69
C ASP A 32 -0.31 -13.11 -7.88
N THR A 33 -1.52 -12.62 -7.61
CA THR A 33 -2.48 -12.22 -8.65
C THR A 33 -3.07 -10.86 -8.33
N LYS A 34 -3.54 -10.14 -9.38
CA LYS A 34 -4.22 -8.85 -9.20
C LYS A 34 -5.35 -8.94 -8.18
N GLN A 35 -6.23 -9.95 -8.31
CA GLN A 35 -7.37 -10.09 -7.42
C GLN A 35 -6.92 -10.30 -5.97
N ALA A 36 -5.98 -11.22 -5.73
CA ALA A 36 -5.48 -11.48 -4.38
C ALA A 36 -4.78 -10.26 -3.76
N VAL A 37 -4.13 -9.41 -4.55
CA VAL A 37 -3.61 -8.12 -4.06
C VAL A 37 -4.73 -7.21 -3.61
N LEU A 38 -5.78 -7.06 -4.42
CA LEU A 38 -6.94 -6.23 -4.07
C LEU A 38 -7.63 -6.76 -2.80
N ASP A 39 -7.81 -8.07 -2.69
CA ASP A 39 -8.37 -8.71 -1.51
C ASP A 39 -7.49 -8.42 -0.27
N THR A 40 -6.17 -8.55 -0.39
CA THR A 40 -5.23 -8.29 0.72
C THR A 40 -5.26 -6.83 1.18
N PHE A 41 -5.36 -5.88 0.24
CA PHE A 41 -5.53 -4.47 0.60
C PHE A 41 -6.90 -4.22 1.25
N GLY A 42 -7.97 -4.79 0.70
CA GLY A 42 -9.32 -4.64 1.25
C GLY A 42 -9.43 -5.15 2.68
N GLU A 43 -8.88 -6.33 2.97
CA GLU A 43 -8.80 -6.90 4.33
C GLU A 43 -8.00 -6.00 5.28
N LEU A 44 -6.87 -5.44 4.83
CA LEU A 44 -6.03 -4.58 5.66
C LEU A 44 -6.69 -3.23 5.98
N LEU A 45 -7.43 -2.68 5.01
CA LEU A 45 -8.10 -1.39 5.11
C LEU A 45 -9.49 -1.48 5.76
N ASP A 46 -9.96 -2.70 6.08
CA ASP A 46 -11.30 -2.97 6.61
C ASP A 46 -12.42 -2.40 5.69
N VAL A 47 -12.23 -2.55 4.37
CA VAL A 47 -13.17 -2.03 3.37
C VAL A 47 -14.49 -2.81 3.47
N PRO A 48 -15.66 -2.14 3.53
CA PRO A 48 -16.95 -2.83 3.60
C PRO A 48 -17.15 -3.79 2.42
N GLU A 49 -17.69 -4.98 2.67
CA GLU A 49 -17.89 -6.02 1.63
C GLU A 49 -18.71 -5.52 0.41
N ASP A 50 -19.59 -4.53 0.61
CA ASP A 50 -20.46 -3.97 -0.43
C ASP A 50 -19.74 -2.97 -1.37
N TYR A 51 -18.51 -2.54 -1.06
CA TYR A 51 -17.74 -1.60 -1.90
C TYR A 51 -17.18 -2.25 -3.18
N GLY A 52 -17.17 -3.58 -3.24
CA GLY A 52 -16.54 -4.34 -4.31
C GLY A 52 -15.02 -4.43 -4.15
N THR A 53 -14.39 -5.26 -4.98
CA THR A 53 -12.94 -5.52 -4.92
C THR A 53 -12.29 -5.29 -6.27
N ASP A 54 -12.09 -4.01 -6.60
CA ASP A 54 -11.44 -3.54 -7.81
C ASP A 54 -10.47 -2.39 -7.53
N LEU A 55 -9.85 -1.83 -8.58
CA LEU A 55 -8.85 -0.77 -8.44
C LEU A 55 -9.45 0.57 -8.02
N ASP A 56 -10.70 0.84 -8.38
CA ASP A 56 -11.37 2.09 -8.03
C ASP A 56 -11.72 2.04 -6.54
N ALA A 57 -12.26 0.90 -6.06
CA ALA A 57 -12.50 0.68 -4.64
C ALA A 57 -11.21 0.78 -3.80
N LEU A 58 -10.10 0.23 -4.29
CA LEU A 58 -8.78 0.39 -3.64
C LEU A 58 -8.37 1.86 -3.58
N HIS A 59 -8.48 2.58 -4.69
CA HIS A 59 -8.09 3.99 -4.78
C HIS A 59 -8.90 4.85 -3.80
N ASP A 60 -10.22 4.69 -3.81
CA ASP A 60 -11.14 5.42 -2.92
C ASP A 60 -10.85 5.12 -1.45
N SER A 61 -10.58 3.85 -1.11
CA SER A 61 -10.23 3.47 0.27
C SER A 61 -8.90 4.10 0.73
N LEU A 62 -7.92 4.26 -0.18
CA LEU A 62 -6.66 4.93 0.16
C LEU A 62 -6.84 6.45 0.33
N HIS A 63 -7.78 7.05 -0.40
CA HIS A 63 -8.18 8.44 -0.18
C HIS A 63 -8.83 8.61 1.19
N ASP A 64 -9.74 7.71 1.58
CA ASP A 64 -10.38 7.74 2.89
C ASP A 64 -9.33 7.66 4.04
N VAL A 65 -8.29 6.83 3.87
CA VAL A 65 -7.16 6.78 4.83
C VAL A 65 -6.41 8.12 4.88
N ALA A 66 -6.14 8.72 3.72
CA ALA A 66 -5.43 10.00 3.64
C ALA A 66 -6.23 11.15 4.28
N ASP A 67 -7.54 11.15 4.07
CA ASP A 67 -8.48 12.12 4.65
C ASP A 67 -8.56 11.93 6.16
N ALA A 68 -8.70 10.70 6.67
CA ALA A 68 -8.66 10.43 8.12
C ALA A 68 -7.38 10.94 8.79
N VAL A 69 -6.20 10.73 8.16
CA VAL A 69 -4.94 11.30 8.67
C VAL A 69 -4.97 12.82 8.73
N THR A 70 -5.54 13.46 7.71
CA THR A 70 -5.54 14.92 7.57
C THR A 70 -6.57 15.59 8.49
N ASP A 71 -7.76 15.00 8.59
CA ASP A 71 -8.92 15.57 9.27
C ASP A 71 -8.99 15.19 10.74
N ASP A 72 -8.66 13.93 11.09
CA ASP A 72 -8.69 13.43 12.47
C ASP A 72 -7.34 13.58 13.19
N GLY A 73 -6.30 14.01 12.45
CA GLY A 73 -4.95 14.23 12.99
C GLY A 73 -4.23 12.94 13.37
N GLU A 74 -4.58 11.82 12.73
CA GLU A 74 -3.86 10.56 12.93
C GLU A 74 -2.40 10.67 12.46
N ALA A 75 -1.55 9.77 12.96
CA ALA A 75 -0.18 9.67 12.45
C ALA A 75 -0.19 9.26 10.96
N PRO A 76 0.64 9.87 10.10
CA PRO A 76 0.74 9.50 8.70
C PRO A 76 1.07 8.02 8.50
N VAL A 77 0.60 7.43 7.42
CA VAL A 77 0.73 5.99 7.13
C VAL A 77 1.77 5.75 6.06
N THR A 78 2.52 4.66 6.18
CA THR A 78 3.31 4.12 5.08
C THR A 78 2.94 2.65 4.88
N PHE A 79 2.44 2.33 3.70
CA PHE A 79 2.18 0.95 3.29
C PHE A 79 3.47 0.32 2.77
N ILE A 80 3.81 -0.86 3.30
CA ILE A 80 4.88 -1.72 2.79
C ILE A 80 4.21 -2.86 2.03
N TRP A 81 4.22 -2.78 0.70
CA TRP A 81 3.60 -3.76 -0.16
C TRP A 81 4.62 -4.82 -0.62
N GLN A 82 4.42 -6.06 -0.19
CA GLN A 82 5.26 -7.18 -0.61
C GLN A 82 4.85 -7.66 -2.01
N VAL A 83 5.81 -7.70 -2.94
CA VAL A 83 5.57 -8.00 -4.35
C VAL A 83 6.34 -9.25 -4.76
N PRO A 84 5.68 -10.42 -4.86
CA PRO A 84 6.29 -11.64 -5.39
C PRO A 84 6.76 -11.48 -6.83
N ALA A 85 7.80 -12.22 -7.22
CA ALA A 85 8.31 -12.23 -8.60
C ALA A 85 7.24 -12.56 -9.65
N ALA A 86 6.28 -13.44 -9.32
CA ALA A 86 5.17 -13.81 -10.21
C ALA A 86 4.28 -12.61 -10.54
N LEU A 87 3.85 -11.86 -9.53
CA LEU A 87 3.07 -10.64 -9.74
C LEU A 87 3.89 -9.58 -10.46
N ARG A 88 5.16 -9.37 -10.07
CA ARG A 88 6.05 -8.37 -10.68
C ARG A 88 6.20 -8.56 -12.20
N ALA A 89 6.17 -9.81 -12.67
CA ALA A 89 6.26 -10.16 -14.09
C ALA A 89 4.94 -10.00 -14.85
N ASP A 90 3.80 -9.86 -14.15
CA ASP A 90 2.49 -9.65 -14.75
C ASP A 90 2.22 -8.16 -15.06
N ARG A 91 1.47 -7.90 -16.14
CA ARG A 91 1.09 -6.53 -16.53
C ARG A 91 0.32 -5.78 -15.44
N SER A 92 -0.38 -6.51 -14.57
CA SER A 92 -1.17 -5.94 -13.49
C SER A 92 -0.31 -5.24 -12.45
N PHE A 93 0.96 -5.62 -12.30
CA PHE A 93 1.89 -4.93 -11.40
C PHE A 93 2.02 -3.44 -11.75
N ALA A 94 2.20 -3.12 -13.04
CA ALA A 94 2.27 -1.73 -13.49
C ALA A 94 0.97 -0.97 -13.22
N VAL A 95 -0.18 -1.60 -13.48
CA VAL A 95 -1.50 -0.99 -13.25
C VAL A 95 -1.74 -0.71 -11.76
N ILE A 96 -1.40 -1.65 -10.88
CA ILE A 96 -1.52 -1.44 -9.43
C ILE A 96 -0.56 -0.34 -8.96
N CYS A 97 0.67 -0.30 -9.51
CA CYS A 97 1.61 0.77 -9.21
C CYS A 97 1.06 2.16 -9.60
N GLU A 98 0.38 2.28 -10.74
CA GLU A 98 -0.26 3.53 -11.17
C GLU A 98 -1.35 3.95 -10.18
N THR A 99 -2.25 3.04 -9.79
CA THR A 99 -3.29 3.30 -8.78
C THR A 99 -2.70 3.74 -7.43
N LEU A 100 -1.66 3.06 -6.95
CA LEU A 100 -1.02 3.40 -5.67
C LEU A 100 -0.26 4.73 -5.73
N GLN A 101 0.35 5.05 -6.88
CA GLN A 101 1.04 6.32 -7.09
C GLN A 101 0.06 7.50 -7.17
N ASP A 102 -1.11 7.30 -7.78
CA ASP A 102 -2.14 8.33 -7.85
C ASP A 102 -2.68 8.66 -6.45
N ALA A 103 -3.01 7.62 -5.66
CA ALA A 103 -3.45 7.78 -4.28
C ALA A 103 -2.38 8.43 -3.38
N GLU A 104 -1.10 8.05 -3.52
CA GLU A 104 0.01 8.72 -2.82
C GLU A 104 0.16 10.19 -3.25
N GLY A 105 -0.06 10.48 -4.54
CA GLY A 105 -0.06 11.84 -5.07
C GLY A 105 -1.15 12.71 -4.48
N TYR A 106 -2.36 12.17 -4.33
CA TYR A 106 -3.47 12.81 -3.63
C TYR A 106 -3.16 13.06 -2.16
N ALA A 107 -2.66 12.05 -1.45
CA ALA A 107 -2.45 12.08 -0.02
C ALA A 107 -1.31 13.01 0.45
N GLY A 108 -0.39 13.36 -0.45
CA GLY A 108 0.72 14.27 -0.15
C GLY A 108 1.66 13.73 0.93
N LYS A 109 1.51 14.18 2.18
CA LYS A 109 2.33 13.69 3.32
C LYS A 109 1.62 12.66 4.19
N SER A 110 0.32 12.49 3.99
CA SER A 110 -0.55 11.68 4.85
C SER A 110 -0.34 10.19 4.62
N LEU A 111 0.00 9.79 3.39
CA LEU A 111 0.18 8.39 2.99
C LEU A 111 1.39 8.27 2.06
N ASP A 112 2.22 7.25 2.30
CA ASP A 112 3.30 6.82 1.40
C ASP A 112 3.12 5.34 1.05
N VAL A 113 3.62 4.92 -0.11
CA VAL A 113 3.69 3.50 -0.49
C VAL A 113 5.13 3.10 -0.84
N ILE A 114 5.57 1.97 -0.29
CA ILE A 114 6.83 1.31 -0.59
C ILE A 114 6.53 -0.11 -1.08
N ALA A 115 6.87 -0.41 -2.34
CA ALA A 115 6.87 -1.77 -2.83
C ALA A 115 8.19 -2.46 -2.49
N VAL A 116 8.14 -3.67 -1.95
CA VAL A 116 9.31 -4.52 -1.65
C VAL A 116 9.21 -5.77 -2.48
N CYS A 117 10.08 -5.90 -3.47
CA CYS A 117 10.10 -7.06 -4.35
C CYS A 117 10.86 -8.21 -3.70
N LEU A 118 10.18 -9.35 -3.57
CA LEU A 118 10.65 -10.58 -2.94
C LEU A 118 11.45 -11.46 -3.91
#